data_AF-A0A223SE17-F1
#
_entry.id   AF-A0A223SE17-F1
#
_cell.length_a   1.000
_cell.length_b   1.000
_cell.length_c   1.000
_cell.angle_alpha   90.00
_cell.angle_beta   90.00
_cell.angle_gamma   90.00
#
_symmetry.space_group_name_H-M   'P 1'
#
loop_
_entity.id
_entity.type
_entity.pdbx_description
1 polymer ?
#
loop_
_entity_poly.entity_id
_entity_poly.type
_entity_poly.pdbx_seq_one_letter_code
_entity_poly.pdbx_strand_id
1 'polypeptide(L)'
;MLAEAMVGLTDTFEAMLEDIRSPAAEAPVRSGYDKFREDTSVFLGELQNHGLQLADNIQSGASAAAKNDYESSEGFDDPWPGLSRDVNG
;
A
#
# COMPACT_ATOMS: atom_id res chain seq x y z
N MET A 1 -1.96 -8.16 0.07
CA MET A 1 -1.16 -6.99 -0.35
C MET A 1 -1.43 -5.80 0.57
N LEU A 2 -0.59 -4.76 0.57
CA LEU A 2 -0.77 -3.59 1.45
C LEU A 2 -2.17 -2.96 1.30
N ALA A 3 -2.66 -2.79 0.07
CA ALA A 3 -4.00 -2.26 -0.18
C ALA A 3 -5.09 -3.08 0.54
N GLU A 4 -5.07 -4.40 0.41
CA GLU A 4 -6.04 -5.30 1.06
C GLU A 4 -5.99 -5.23 2.58
N ALA A 5 -4.81 -5.02 3.17
CA ALA A 5 -4.69 -4.86 4.63
C ALA A 5 -5.22 -3.50 5.11
N MET A 6 -5.23 -2.49 4.25
CA MET A 6 -5.77 -1.16 4.56
C MET A 6 -7.29 -1.11 4.32
N VAL A 7 -7.79 -1.82 3.31
CA VAL A 7 -9.24 -1.98 3.10
C VAL A 7 -9.85 -2.69 4.30
N GLY A 8 -10.74 -1.99 5.01
CA GLY A 8 -11.45 -2.53 6.17
C GLY A 8 -10.68 -2.41 7.49
N LEU A 9 -9.59 -1.63 7.54
CA LEU A 9 -8.89 -1.32 8.80
C LEU A 9 -9.86 -0.67 9.80
N THR A 10 -10.60 0.35 9.37
CA THR A 10 -11.59 1.03 10.22
C THR A 10 -12.69 0.06 10.67
N ASP A 11 -13.25 -0.72 9.76
CA ASP A 11 -14.32 -1.69 10.08
C ASP A 11 -13.86 -2.76 11.08
N THR A 12 -12.63 -3.24 10.90
CA THR A 12 -12.00 -4.24 11.77
C THR A 12 -11.75 -3.67 13.17
N PHE A 13 -11.33 -2.41 13.26
CA PHE A 13 -11.21 -1.71 14.54
C PHE A 13 -12.57 -1.55 15.23
N GLU A 14 -13.61 -1.14 14.50
CA GLU A 14 -14.95 -0.99 15.06
C GLU A 14 -15.51 -2.32 15.56
N ALA A 15 -15.31 -3.41 14.81
CA ALA A 15 -15.72 -4.75 15.23
C ALA A 15 -15.01 -5.18 16.52
N MET A 16 -13.68 -5.01 16.60
CA MET A 16 -12.93 -5.33 17.82
C MET A 16 -13.36 -4.49 19.01
N LEU A 17 -13.65 -3.21 18.79
CA LEU A 17 -14.08 -2.31 19.84
C LEU A 17 -15.45 -2.68 20.37
N GLU A 18 -16.38 -3.08 19.50
CA GLU A 18 -17.71 -3.55 19.92
C GLU A 18 -17.61 -4.87 20.68
N ASP A 19 -16.74 -5.80 20.26
CA ASP A 19 -16.52 -7.09 20.93
C ASP A 19 -16.05 -6.93 22.39
N ILE A 20 -15.23 -5.91 22.67
CA ILE A 20 -14.76 -5.62 24.04
C ILE A 20 -15.72 -4.72 24.82
N ARG A 21 -16.45 -3.82 24.15
CA ARG A 21 -17.39 -2.89 24.76
C ARG A 21 -18.69 -3.58 25.18
N SER A 22 -19.23 -4.45 24.35
CA SER A 22 -20.50 -5.17 24.56
C SER A 22 -20.57 -5.91 25.91
N PRO A 23 -19.54 -6.70 26.32
CA PRO A 23 -19.55 -7.40 27.61
C PRO A 23 -19.26 -6.50 28.82
N ALA A 24 -18.82 -5.25 28.64
CA ALA A 24 -18.53 -4.36 29.76
C ALA A 24 -19.81 -4.08 30.57
N ALA A 25 -19.90 -4.52 31.83
CA ALA A 25 -21.10 -4.36 32.64
C ALA A 25 -21.29 -2.92 33.16
N GLU A 26 -20.20 -2.18 33.33
CA GLU A 26 -20.20 -0.87 33.97
C GLU A 26 -20.35 0.26 32.96
N ALA A 27 -21.31 1.16 33.19
CA ALA A 27 -21.57 2.30 32.30
C ALA A 27 -20.36 3.23 32.09
N PRO A 28 -19.52 3.54 33.11
CA PRO A 28 -18.30 4.33 32.90
C PRO A 28 -17.31 3.66 31.94
N VAL A 29 -17.21 2.33 31.98
CA VAL A 29 -16.30 1.57 31.11
C VAL A 29 -16.77 1.62 29.66
N ARG A 30 -18.07 1.44 29.41
CA ARG A 30 -18.66 1.60 28.06
C ARG A 30 -18.43 3.01 27.50
N SER A 31 -18.65 4.03 28.32
CA SER A 31 -18.41 5.43 27.93
C SER A 31 -16.94 5.69 27.60
N GLY A 32 -16.00 5.02 28.28
CA GLY A 32 -14.59 5.08 27.96
C GLY A 32 -14.27 4.52 26.58
N TYR A 33 -14.86 3.38 26.21
CA TYR A 33 -14.74 2.81 24.87
C TYR A 33 -15.37 3.69 23.80
N ASP A 34 -16.54 4.29 24.07
CA ASP A 34 -17.19 5.22 23.14
C ASP A 34 -16.31 6.45 22.88
N LYS A 35 -15.72 7.00 23.93
CA LYS A 35 -14.78 8.12 23.78
C LYS A 35 -13.51 7.73 23.03
N PHE A 36 -12.95 6.56 23.33
CA PHE A 36 -11.79 6.04 22.62
C PHE A 36 -12.09 5.84 21.12
N ARG A 37 -13.30 5.37 20.78
CA ARG A 37 -13.77 5.27 19.40
C ARG A 37 -13.72 6.63 18.71
N GLU A 38 -14.37 7.64 19.30
CA GLU A 38 -14.46 8.98 18.71
C GLU A 38 -13.06 9.56 18.51
N ASP A 39 -12.24 9.54 19.56
CA ASP A 39 -10.90 10.12 19.56
C ASP A 39 -9.97 9.43 18.52
N THR A 40 -10.20 8.16 18.19
CA THR A 40 -9.33 7.37 17.30
C THR A 40 -9.85 7.24 15.86
N SER A 41 -11.16 7.40 15.64
CA SER A 41 -11.83 7.15 14.35
C SER A 41 -11.25 7.95 13.18
N VAL A 42 -11.00 9.26 13.40
CA VAL A 42 -10.45 10.16 12.38
C VAL A 42 -9.05 9.70 11.97
N PHE A 43 -8.18 9.43 12.94
CA PHE A 43 -6.81 8.97 12.69
C PHE A 43 -6.78 7.65 11.92
N LEU A 44 -7.66 6.70 12.25
CA LEU A 44 -7.75 5.43 11.53
C LEU A 44 -8.21 5.59 10.09
N GLY A 45 -9.18 6.48 9.84
CA GLY A 45 -9.61 6.80 8.48
C GLY A 45 -8.49 7.42 7.64
N GLU A 46 -7.71 8.34 8.23
CA GLU A 46 -6.53 8.92 7.58
C GLU A 46 -5.46 7.87 7.30
N LEU A 47 -5.16 7.00 8.27
CA LEU A 47 -4.19 5.92 8.11
C LEU A 47 -4.59 4.96 6.98
N GLN A 48 -5.86 4.55 6.94
CA GLN A 48 -6.39 3.72 5.86
C GLN A 48 -6.24 4.41 4.50
N ASN A 49 -6.62 5.68 4.39
CA ASN A 49 -6.50 6.44 3.13
C ASN A 49 -5.03 6.57 2.67
N HIS A 50 -4.12 6.93 3.58
CA HIS A 50 -2.69 7.03 3.26
C HIS A 50 -2.11 5.67 2.85
N GLY A 51 -2.51 4.59 3.51
CA GLY A 51 -2.06 3.24 3.16
C GLY A 51 -2.55 2.79 1.77
N LEU A 52 -3.79 3.13 1.40
CA LEU A 52 -4.32 2.89 0.06
C LEU A 52 -3.54 3.66 -1.00
N GLN A 53 -3.28 4.96 -0.77
CA GLN A 53 -2.48 5.78 -1.68
C GLN A 53 -1.05 5.26 -1.83
N LEU A 54 -0.43 4.82 -0.73
CA LEU A 54 0.90 4.23 -0.77
C LEU A 54 0.92 2.93 -1.60
N ALA A 55 -0.09 2.07 -1.42
CA ALA A 55 -0.20 0.84 -2.18
C ALA A 55 -0.37 1.11 -3.68
N ASP A 56 -1.19 2.09 -4.05
CA ASP A 56 -1.39 2.51 -5.45
C ASP A 56 -0.10 3.09 -6.06
N ASN A 57 0.62 3.92 -5.30
CA ASN A 57 1.91 4.47 -5.73
C ASN A 57 2.97 3.38 -5.95
N ILE A 58 3.02 2.37 -5.07
CA ILE A 58 3.93 1.22 -5.23
C ILE A 58 3.57 0.43 -6.49
N GLN A 59 2.29 0.14 -6.72
CA GLN A 59 1.85 -0.60 -7.89
C GLN A 59 2.13 0.17 -9.18
N SER A 60 1.83 1.47 -9.20
CA SER A 60 2.11 2.36 -10.33
C SER A 60 3.61 2.46 -10.61
N GLY A 61 4.44 2.60 -9.57
CA GLY A 61 5.89 2.62 -9.70
C GLY A 61 6.46 1.30 -10.24
N ALA A 62 5.95 0.17 -9.75
CA ALA A 62 6.33 -1.15 -10.27
C ALA A 62 5.94 -1.33 -11.75
N SER A 63 4.74 -0.88 -12.13
CA SER A 63 4.28 -0.92 -13.53
C SER A 63 5.13 -0.03 -14.43
N ALA A 64 5.49 1.18 -13.97
CA ALA A 64 6.33 2.10 -14.73
C ALA A 64 7.75 1.54 -14.90
N ALA A 65 8.32 0.93 -13.85
CA ALA A 65 9.62 0.27 -13.92
C ALA A 65 9.61 -0.90 -14.91
N ALA A 66 8.58 -1.76 -14.87
CA ALA A 66 8.44 -2.87 -15.81
C ALA A 66 8.28 -2.40 -17.26
N LYS A 67 7.53 -1.30 -17.49
CA LYS A 67 7.40 -0.70 -18.81
C LYS A 67 8.73 -0.15 -19.33
N ASN A 68 9.45 0.59 -18.50
CA ASN A 68 10.77 1.12 -18.87
C ASN A 68 11.78 0.00 -19.14
N ASP A 69 11.75 -1.09 -18.38
CA ASP A 69 12.61 -2.26 -18.60
C ASP A 69 12.30 -2.93 -19.94
N TYR A 70 11.02 -3.12 -20.25
CA TYR A 70 10.56 -3.63 -21.56
C TYR A 70 11.01 -2.72 -22.72
N GLU A 71 10.73 -1.41 -22.65
CA GLU A 71 11.13 -0.45 -23.68
C GLU A 71 12.66 -0.36 -23.85
N SER A 72 13.42 -0.49 -22.77
CA SER A 72 14.90 -0.51 -22.82
C SER A 72 15.43 -1.81 -23.43
N SER A 73 14.73 -2.94 -23.24
CA SER A 73 15.10 -4.23 -23.81
C SER A 73 14.87 -4.30 -25.33
N GLU A 74 13.85 -3.61 -25.85
CA GLU A 74 13.59 -3.52 -27.30
C GLU A 74 14.52 -2.53 -28.02
N GLY A 75 15.14 -1.59 -27.30
CA GLY A 75 16.04 -0.57 -27.86
C GLY A 75 17.53 -0.92 -27.80
N PHE A 76 17.90 -2.06 -27.21
CA PHE A 76 19.31 -2.45 -27.06
C PHE A 76 19.80 -3.25 -28.28
N ASP A 77 19.93 -2.57 -29.42
CA ASP A 77 20.81 -3.03 -30.50
C ASP A 77 22.26 -2.78 -30.05
N ASP A 78 23.01 -3.85 -29.84
CA ASP A 78 24.43 -3.97 -29.48
C ASP A 78 25.24 -2.66 -29.29
N PRO A 79 25.84 -2.38 -28.11
CA PRO A 79 26.65 -1.18 -27.89
C PRO A 79 27.96 -1.15 -28.71
N TRP A 80 28.26 -2.24 -29.43
CA TRP A 80 29.40 -2.35 -30.33
C TRP A 80 28.93 -2.92 -31.68
N PRO A 81 28.64 -2.09 -32.69
CA PRO A 81 28.60 -2.61 -34.05
C PRO A 81 29.99 -3.18 -34.31
N GLY A 82 30.06 -4.51 -34.51
CA GLY A 82 31.31 -5.25 -34.57
C GLY A 82 32.34 -4.49 -35.40
N LEU A 83 33.52 -4.27 -34.82
CA LEU A 83 34.70 -3.82 -35.54
C LEU A 83 35.07 -4.92 -36.56
N SER A 84 34.31 -5.06 -37.65
CA SER A 84 34.71 -5.87 -38.81
C SER A 84 35.72 -5.05 -39.61
N ARG A 85 36.88 -4.79 -39.02
CA ARG A 85 38.07 -4.51 -39.81
C ARG A 85 38.64 -5.86 -40.20
N ASP A 86 38.54 -6.21 -41.47
CA ASP A 86 39.34 -7.28 -42.05
C ASP A 86 40.81 -6.98 -41.79
N VAL A 87 41.39 -7.70 -40.84
CA VAL A 87 42.84 -7.83 -40.70
C VAL A 87 43.27 -8.87 -41.70
N ASN A 88 43.34 -8.47 -42.98
CA ASN A 88 44.22 -8.99 -44.02
C ASN A 88 43.97 -8.24 -45.34
N GLY A 89 44.79 -7.23 -45.60
CA GLY A 89 44.99 -6.57 -46.89
C GLY A 89 46.44 -6.19 -47.02
#